data_AF-A0A828Z6Y5-F1
#
_entry.id   AF-A0A828Z6Y5-F1
#
_cell.length_a   1.000
_cell.length_b   1.000
_cell.length_c   1.000
_cell.angle_alpha   90.00
_cell.angle_beta   90.00
_cell.angle_gamma   90.00
#
_symmetry.space_group_name_H-M   'P 1'
#
loop_
_entity.id
_entity.type
_entity.pdbx_description
1 polymer ?
#
loop_
_entity_poly.entity_id
_entity_poly.type
_entity_poly.pdbx_seq_one_letter_code
_entity_poly.pdbx_strand_id
1 'polypeptide(L)'
;MTTKSALDEYKDEIEDSDNNVSQPETALTISSTNEAREFSPEQRKALAQFYVAQAKVSVFQTAIALTAIRNLELYLELGYEKFSDCIEQEIGMSGRVASEYVSAVETFGIGDRVKQLMEASPKRFLQAAKEVRQKQMEGEILTLSDGTVVSAEEFLAERISTLDNSSKKKIKSLETENQTVKAEAELLRKKQTNLEKSIQKKDEQLDVLRKSKDIDPDKLLKIKNQRDAEKMIDECNASILEALQKIELIPEESRNGALGIYLSRTIATMEISLKTLKMAWSNHIFQGETQE
;
A
#
# COMPACT_ATOMS: atom_id res chain seq x y z
N MET A 1 -19.74 -68.74 -11.00
CA MET A 1 -19.25 -68.17 -9.72
C MET A 1 -18.86 -66.73 -10.00
N THR A 2 -19.76 -65.79 -9.74
CA THR A 2 -19.47 -64.36 -9.80
C THR A 2 -18.85 -63.96 -8.47
N THR A 3 -17.60 -63.50 -8.53
CA THR A 3 -16.88 -62.96 -7.38
C THR A 3 -17.56 -61.67 -6.95
N LYS A 4 -18.35 -61.73 -5.87
CA LYS A 4 -18.85 -60.56 -5.16
C LYS A 4 -17.65 -59.71 -4.73
N SER A 5 -17.62 -58.46 -5.18
CA SER A 5 -16.62 -57.48 -4.77
C SER A 5 -16.95 -57.04 -3.35
N ALA A 6 -15.93 -56.91 -2.49
CA ALA A 6 -16.09 -56.39 -1.14
C ALA A 6 -16.70 -54.97 -1.11
N LEU A 7 -16.78 -54.28 -2.26
CA LEU A 7 -17.44 -52.97 -2.43
C LEU A 7 -18.97 -53.03 -2.43
N ASP A 8 -19.60 -54.13 -2.84
CA ASP A 8 -21.07 -54.23 -2.89
C ASP A 8 -21.66 -54.43 -1.48
N GLU A 9 -20.94 -55.09 -0.57
CA GLU A 9 -21.38 -55.26 0.83
C GLU A 9 -21.44 -53.93 1.61
N TYR A 10 -20.64 -52.92 1.24
CA TYR A 10 -20.66 -51.63 1.94
C TYR A 10 -21.72 -50.67 1.40
N LYS A 11 -22.30 -50.93 0.22
CA LYS A 11 -23.29 -50.04 -0.41
C LYS A 11 -24.71 -50.37 0.04
N ASP A 12 -25.03 -51.66 0.13
CA ASP A 12 -26.37 -52.12 0.53
C ASP A 12 -26.67 -51.89 2.02
N GLU A 13 -25.65 -51.83 2.90
CA GLU A 13 -25.86 -51.63 4.34
C GLU A 13 -25.95 -50.16 4.80
N ILE A 14 -25.75 -49.20 3.90
CA ILE A 14 -25.86 -47.77 4.20
C ILE A 14 -27.28 -47.25 3.89
N GLU A 15 -27.92 -47.80 2.85
CA GLU A 15 -29.26 -47.37 2.41
C GLU A 15 -30.41 -47.80 3.35
N ASP A 16 -30.22 -48.82 4.20
CA ASP A 16 -31.25 -49.31 5.13
C ASP A 16 -31.37 -48.52 6.45
N SER A 17 -30.56 -47.46 6.67
CA SER A 17 -30.51 -46.73 7.95
C SER A 17 -31.24 -45.38 7.97
N ASP A 18 -31.96 -45.02 6.90
CA ASP A 18 -32.73 -43.77 6.81
C ASP A 18 -34.03 -43.77 7.66
N ASN A 19 -34.32 -44.83 8.41
CA ASN A 19 -35.50 -44.89 9.28
C ASN A 19 -35.13 -45.25 10.74
N ASN A 20 -35.12 -44.22 11.59
CA ASN A 20 -35.14 -44.26 13.07
C ASN A 20 -33.93 -44.85 13.79
N VAL A 21 -32.94 -44.02 14.19
CA VAL A 21 -32.28 -44.18 15.50
C VAL A 21 -31.87 -42.82 16.07
N SER A 22 -32.30 -42.58 17.30
CA SER A 22 -31.97 -41.44 18.16
C SER A 22 -30.46 -41.20 18.28
N GLN A 23 -30.05 -39.92 18.27
CA GLN A 23 -28.67 -39.49 18.50
C GLN A 23 -28.14 -40.04 19.83
N PRO A 24 -27.00 -40.76 19.86
CA PRO A 24 -26.20 -40.89 21.06
C PRO A 24 -25.32 -39.62 21.21
N GLU A 25 -25.40 -39.02 22.38
CA GLU A 25 -24.54 -37.91 22.81
C GLU A 25 -23.06 -38.29 22.73
N THR A 26 -22.20 -37.34 22.32
CA THR A 26 -20.75 -37.42 22.04
C THR A 26 -20.29 -37.90 20.65
N ALA A 27 -20.91 -37.37 19.57
CA ALA A 27 -20.19 -37.26 18.30
C ALA A 27 -19.05 -36.24 18.42
N LEU A 28 -17.80 -36.64 18.11
CA LEU A 28 -16.66 -35.73 17.91
C LEU A 28 -16.97 -34.82 16.70
N THR A 29 -17.62 -33.68 16.93
CA THR A 29 -17.91 -32.71 15.87
C THR A 29 -16.70 -31.80 15.67
N ILE A 30 -16.31 -31.59 14.40
CA ILE A 30 -15.43 -30.47 14.06
C ILE A 30 -16.30 -29.21 14.19
N SER A 31 -15.92 -28.31 15.10
CA SER A 31 -16.63 -27.04 15.29
C SER A 31 -16.78 -26.31 13.97
N SER A 32 -17.96 -25.72 13.76
CA SER A 32 -18.22 -24.98 12.53
C SER A 32 -17.30 -23.77 12.43
N THR A 33 -16.97 -23.34 11.20
CA THR A 33 -16.13 -22.15 10.94
C THR A 33 -16.64 -20.88 11.63
N ASN A 34 -17.94 -20.82 11.93
CA ASN A 34 -18.58 -19.70 12.64
C ASN A 34 -18.28 -19.71 14.15
N GLU A 35 -18.26 -20.87 14.81
CA GLU A 35 -18.00 -20.98 16.25
C GLU A 35 -16.53 -20.69 16.59
N ALA A 36 -15.61 -21.06 15.69
CA ALA A 36 -14.18 -20.85 15.93
C ALA A 36 -13.72 -19.38 15.79
N ARG A 37 -14.52 -18.53 15.12
CA ARG A 37 -14.23 -17.10 14.95
C ARG A 37 -14.55 -16.26 16.20
N GLU A 38 -15.30 -16.81 17.16
CA GLU A 38 -15.60 -16.12 18.44
C GLU A 38 -14.49 -16.27 19.48
N PHE A 39 -13.52 -17.17 19.25
CA PHE A 39 -12.38 -17.34 20.15
C PHE A 39 -11.37 -16.21 20.03
N SER A 40 -10.82 -15.79 21.17
CA SER A 40 -9.67 -14.88 21.20
C SER A 40 -8.44 -15.49 20.49
N PRO A 41 -7.50 -14.69 19.99
CA PRO A 41 -6.29 -15.19 19.33
C PRO A 41 -5.49 -16.17 20.20
N GLU A 42 -5.43 -15.95 21.51
CA GLU A 42 -4.75 -16.83 22.46
C GLU A 42 -5.45 -18.19 22.58
N GLN A 43 -6.79 -18.21 22.60
CA GLN A 43 -7.58 -19.44 22.60
C GLN A 43 -7.47 -20.20 21.27
N ARG A 44 -7.44 -19.50 20.13
CA ARG A 44 -7.24 -20.11 18.81
C ARG A 44 -5.85 -20.73 18.69
N LYS A 45 -4.82 -20.10 19.25
CA LYS A 45 -3.47 -20.66 19.32
C LYS A 45 -3.41 -21.91 20.20
N ALA A 46 -4.07 -21.91 21.36
CA ALA A 46 -4.18 -23.09 22.22
C ALA A 46 -4.94 -24.24 21.52
N LEU A 47 -6.01 -23.92 20.78
CA LEU A 47 -6.77 -24.87 19.98
C LEU A 47 -5.93 -25.47 18.83
N ALA A 48 -5.12 -24.64 18.16
CA ALA A 48 -4.19 -25.09 17.14
C ALA A 48 -3.18 -26.10 17.70
N GLN A 49 -2.58 -25.79 18.86
CA GLN A 49 -1.65 -26.69 19.56
C GLN A 49 -2.34 -27.99 20.01
N PHE A 50 -3.59 -27.91 20.47
CA PHE A 50 -4.39 -29.06 20.83
C PHE A 50 -4.60 -29.99 19.62
N TYR A 51 -5.02 -29.46 18.47
CA TYR A 51 -5.19 -30.28 17.27
C TYR A 51 -3.87 -30.86 16.75
N VAL A 52 -2.76 -30.12 16.83
CA VAL A 52 -1.43 -30.67 16.50
C VAL A 52 -1.07 -31.86 17.40
N ALA A 53 -1.38 -31.77 18.70
CA ALA A 53 -1.17 -32.89 19.63
C ALA A 53 -2.10 -34.08 19.33
N GLN A 54 -3.38 -33.80 19.06
CA GLN A 54 -4.39 -34.80 18.72
C GLN A 54 -4.04 -35.55 17.43
N ALA A 55 -3.43 -34.86 16.47
CA ALA A 55 -3.03 -35.46 15.21
C ALA A 55 -1.95 -36.56 15.34
N LYS A 56 -1.29 -36.66 16.50
CA LYS A 56 -0.27 -37.66 16.81
C LYS A 56 -0.82 -38.90 17.54
N VAL A 57 -2.12 -38.93 17.85
CA VAL A 57 -2.73 -39.98 18.71
C VAL A 57 -3.13 -41.24 17.93
N SER A 58 -3.93 -41.09 16.88
CA SER A 58 -4.35 -42.20 16.01
C SER A 58 -4.65 -41.69 14.61
N VAL A 59 -4.69 -42.57 13.61
CA VAL A 59 -4.93 -42.19 12.20
C VAL A 59 -6.26 -41.44 12.03
N PHE A 60 -7.31 -41.87 12.73
CA PHE A 60 -8.60 -41.19 12.71
C PHE A 60 -8.52 -39.80 13.34
N GLN A 61 -7.82 -39.67 14.47
CA GLN A 61 -7.58 -38.39 15.11
C GLN A 61 -6.70 -37.47 14.26
N THR A 62 -5.73 -38.01 13.53
CA THR A 62 -4.96 -37.30 12.51
C THR A 62 -5.88 -36.72 11.45
N ALA A 63 -6.79 -37.51 10.89
CA ALA A 63 -7.67 -37.04 9.81
C ALA A 63 -8.62 -35.92 10.29
N ILE A 64 -9.19 -36.04 11.49
CA ILE A 64 -10.05 -35.02 12.09
C ILE A 64 -9.25 -33.75 12.40
N ALA A 65 -8.11 -33.89 13.07
CA ALA A 65 -7.28 -32.75 13.48
C ALA A 65 -6.74 -31.98 12.27
N LEU A 66 -6.30 -32.68 11.22
CA LEU A 66 -5.88 -32.04 9.97
C LEU A 66 -7.03 -31.27 9.31
N THR A 67 -8.23 -31.86 9.31
CA THR A 67 -9.43 -31.22 8.76
C THR A 67 -9.79 -29.96 9.55
N ALA A 68 -9.72 -30.01 10.89
CA ALA A 68 -9.96 -28.86 11.75
C ALA A 68 -8.90 -27.76 11.56
N ILE A 69 -7.61 -28.11 11.54
CA ILE A 69 -6.51 -27.15 11.30
C ILE A 69 -6.69 -26.43 9.96
N ARG A 70 -7.07 -27.16 8.90
CA ARG A 70 -7.29 -26.59 7.57
C ARG A 70 -8.53 -25.70 7.54
N ASN A 71 -9.68 -26.20 8.00
CA ASN A 71 -10.97 -25.52 7.87
C ASN A 71 -11.07 -24.28 8.76
N LEU A 72 -10.43 -24.29 9.92
CA LEU A 72 -10.42 -23.17 10.86
C LEU A 72 -9.23 -22.22 10.67
N GLU A 73 -8.40 -22.48 9.66
CA GLU A 73 -7.19 -21.72 9.32
C GLU A 73 -6.19 -21.59 10.48
N LEU A 74 -6.15 -22.59 11.37
CA LEU A 74 -5.36 -22.55 12.61
C LEU A 74 -3.85 -22.56 12.36
N TYR A 75 -3.41 -22.96 11.16
CA TYR A 75 -2.01 -22.91 10.77
C TYR A 75 -1.46 -21.47 10.75
N LEU A 76 -2.31 -20.47 10.47
CA LEU A 76 -1.94 -19.05 10.51
C LEU A 76 -1.58 -18.60 11.94
N GLU A 77 -2.32 -19.08 12.94
CA GLU A 77 -2.12 -18.74 14.36
C GLU A 77 -0.82 -19.33 14.93
N LEU A 78 -0.32 -20.39 14.30
CA LEU A 78 0.97 -21.01 14.61
C LEU A 78 2.13 -20.31 13.89
N GLY A 79 1.85 -19.33 13.02
CA GLY A 79 2.86 -18.55 12.30
C GLY A 79 3.26 -19.11 10.94
N TYR A 80 2.45 -20.02 10.36
CA TYR A 80 2.70 -20.59 9.05
C TYR A 80 1.85 -19.93 7.97
N GLU A 81 2.43 -19.63 6.81
CA GLU A 81 1.67 -19.07 5.67
C GLU A 81 0.82 -20.11 4.95
N LYS A 82 1.23 -21.38 4.98
CA LYS A 82 0.56 -22.47 4.29
C LYS A 82 0.30 -23.64 5.22
N PHE A 83 -0.86 -24.27 5.03
CA PHE A 83 -1.22 -25.52 5.71
C PHE A 83 -0.16 -26.60 5.52
N SER A 84 0.37 -26.78 4.31
CA SER A 84 1.42 -27.76 4.01
C SER A 84 2.64 -27.60 4.92
N ASP A 85 3.08 -26.36 5.12
CA ASP A 85 4.31 -26.04 5.83
C ASP A 85 4.13 -26.31 7.32
N CYS A 86 2.95 -25.99 7.86
CA CYS A 86 2.56 -26.34 9.22
C CYS A 86 2.57 -27.85 9.45
N ILE A 87 1.97 -28.64 8.56
CA ILE A 87 1.88 -30.10 8.74
C ILE A 87 3.25 -30.77 8.60
N GLU A 88 4.08 -30.29 7.66
CA GLU A 88 5.43 -30.82 7.47
C GLU A 88 6.32 -30.56 8.68
N GLN A 89 6.23 -29.38 9.29
CA GLN A 89 7.06 -29.02 10.45
C GLN A 89 6.54 -29.61 11.77
N GLU A 90 5.23 -29.54 12.02
CA GLU A 90 4.66 -29.93 13.33
C GLU A 90 4.35 -31.42 13.44
N ILE A 91 3.98 -32.06 12.33
CA ILE A 91 3.50 -33.46 12.30
C ILE A 91 4.49 -34.38 11.54
N GLY A 92 5.37 -33.82 10.70
CA GLY A 92 6.33 -34.61 9.91
C GLY A 92 5.68 -35.37 8.76
N MET A 93 4.51 -34.92 8.29
CA MET A 93 3.76 -35.52 7.19
C MET A 93 3.77 -34.59 5.97
N SER A 94 3.92 -35.15 4.77
CA SER A 94 3.87 -34.33 3.55
C SER A 94 2.48 -33.70 3.35
N GLY A 95 2.45 -32.48 2.82
CA GLY A 95 1.18 -31.78 2.54
C GLY A 95 0.22 -32.56 1.63
N ARG A 96 0.74 -33.40 0.72
CA ARG A 96 -0.08 -34.27 -0.13
C ARG A 96 -0.84 -35.32 0.67
N VAL A 97 -0.15 -36.05 1.54
CA VAL A 97 -0.78 -37.08 2.39
C VAL A 97 -1.79 -36.44 3.35
N ALA A 98 -1.44 -35.27 3.91
CA ALA A 98 -2.35 -34.51 4.75
C ALA A 98 -3.66 -34.15 4.01
N SER A 99 -3.55 -33.73 2.75
CA SER A 99 -4.71 -33.36 1.92
C SER A 99 -5.59 -34.57 1.59
N GLU A 100 -5.01 -35.77 1.47
CA GLU A 100 -5.76 -37.01 1.27
C GLU A 100 -6.61 -37.36 2.50
N TYR A 101 -6.06 -37.21 3.70
CA TYR A 101 -6.81 -37.42 4.94
C TYR A 101 -7.97 -36.44 5.10
N VAL A 102 -7.73 -35.16 4.81
CA VAL A 102 -8.81 -34.16 4.84
C VAL A 102 -9.89 -34.49 3.82
N SER A 103 -9.49 -34.83 2.59
CA SER A 103 -10.43 -35.21 1.54
C SER A 103 -11.25 -36.44 1.90
N ALA A 104 -10.66 -37.43 2.57
CA ALA A 104 -11.36 -38.64 2.99
C ALA A 104 -12.41 -38.38 4.07
N VAL A 105 -12.14 -37.46 5.01
CA VAL A 105 -13.11 -37.03 6.03
C VAL A 105 -14.23 -36.20 5.41
N GLU A 106 -13.93 -35.36 4.41
CA GLU A 106 -14.97 -34.65 3.65
C GLU A 106 -15.90 -35.60 2.89
N THR A 107 -15.37 -36.68 2.32
CA THR A 107 -16.15 -37.63 1.52
C THR A 107 -17.01 -38.57 2.37
N PHE A 108 -16.49 -39.06 3.50
CA PHE A 108 -17.17 -40.08 4.31
C PHE A 108 -17.73 -39.56 5.65
N GLY A 109 -17.44 -38.31 6.01
CA GLY A 109 -17.86 -37.72 7.28
C GLY A 109 -17.08 -38.25 8.49
N ILE A 110 -17.61 -37.94 9.68
CA ILE A 110 -17.04 -38.31 10.98
C ILE A 110 -18.03 -39.19 11.71
N GLY A 111 -17.64 -40.43 12.03
CA GLY A 111 -18.48 -41.37 12.77
C GLY A 111 -17.73 -42.64 13.16
N ASP A 112 -18.29 -43.42 14.08
CA ASP A 112 -17.64 -44.61 14.65
C ASP A 112 -17.34 -45.69 13.60
N ARG A 113 -18.19 -45.83 12.58
CA ARG A 113 -17.96 -46.77 11.46
C ARG A 113 -16.77 -46.33 10.61
N VAL A 114 -16.65 -45.02 10.33
CA VAL A 114 -15.51 -44.44 9.61
C VAL A 114 -14.22 -44.63 10.42
N LYS A 115 -14.29 -44.42 11.74
CA LYS A 115 -13.18 -44.68 12.65
C LYS A 115 -12.70 -46.13 12.56
N GLN A 116 -13.61 -47.10 12.70
CA GLN A 116 -13.27 -48.53 12.63
C GLN A 116 -12.65 -48.91 11.28
N LEU A 117 -13.20 -48.44 10.17
CA LEU A 117 -12.68 -48.72 8.82
C LEU A 117 -11.31 -48.08 8.58
N MET A 118 -11.14 -46.83 9.00
CA MET A 118 -9.89 -46.09 8.86
C MET A 118 -8.78 -46.69 9.75
N GLU A 119 -9.10 -47.11 10.97
CA GLU A 119 -8.15 -47.76 11.89
C GLU A 119 -7.78 -49.18 11.44
N ALA A 120 -8.71 -49.92 10.84
CA ALA A 120 -8.45 -51.27 10.33
C ALA A 120 -7.51 -51.29 9.12
N SER A 121 -7.68 -50.35 8.17
CA SER A 121 -6.81 -50.27 7.00
C SER A 121 -6.76 -48.86 6.39
N PRO A 122 -5.89 -47.97 6.90
CA PRO A 122 -5.77 -46.59 6.44
C PRO A 122 -5.57 -46.43 4.93
N LYS A 123 -4.68 -47.24 4.34
CA LYS A 123 -4.33 -47.14 2.91
C LYS A 123 -5.51 -47.48 1.99
N ARG A 124 -6.24 -48.55 2.29
CA ARG A 124 -7.43 -48.94 1.51
C ARG A 124 -8.55 -47.92 1.68
N PHE A 125 -8.72 -47.36 2.88
CA PHE A 125 -9.72 -46.34 3.13
C PHE A 125 -9.45 -45.06 2.31
N LEU A 126 -8.21 -44.57 2.31
CA LEU A 126 -7.82 -43.41 1.50
C LEU A 126 -7.96 -43.67 -0.01
N GLN A 127 -7.66 -44.89 -0.47
CA GLN A 127 -7.88 -45.27 -1.86
C GLN A 127 -9.37 -45.27 -2.23
N ALA A 128 -10.23 -45.86 -1.38
CA ALA A 128 -11.67 -45.85 -1.59
C ALA A 128 -12.24 -44.42 -1.62
N ALA A 129 -11.74 -43.52 -0.76
CA ALA A 129 -12.11 -42.10 -0.78
C ALA A 129 -11.82 -41.43 -2.13
N LYS A 130 -10.63 -41.69 -2.68
CA LYS A 130 -10.24 -41.16 -4.01
C LYS A 130 -11.14 -41.69 -5.11
N GLU A 131 -11.42 -42.99 -5.12
CA GLU A 131 -12.26 -43.63 -6.14
C GLU A 131 -13.72 -43.15 -6.07
N VAL A 132 -14.28 -42.98 -4.86
CA VAL A 132 -15.64 -42.44 -4.68
C VAL A 132 -15.72 -41.00 -5.17
N ARG A 133 -14.75 -40.15 -4.82
CA ARG A 133 -14.72 -38.75 -5.29
C ARG A 133 -14.58 -38.67 -6.81
N GLN A 134 -13.76 -39.53 -7.39
CA GLN A 134 -13.61 -39.62 -8.85
C GLN A 134 -14.94 -40.01 -9.52
N LYS A 135 -15.64 -41.03 -8.99
CA LYS A 135 -16.96 -41.45 -9.50
C LYS A 135 -18.05 -40.41 -9.29
N GLN A 136 -18.01 -39.63 -8.20
CA GLN A 136 -18.91 -38.51 -7.98
C GLN A 136 -18.71 -37.42 -9.05
N MET A 137 -17.45 -37.09 -9.37
CA MET A 137 -17.13 -36.13 -10.44
C MET A 137 -17.51 -36.64 -11.84
N GLU A 138 -17.35 -37.94 -12.09
CA GLU A 138 -17.71 -38.57 -13.38
C GLU A 138 -19.23 -38.81 -13.55
N GLY A 139 -19.99 -38.93 -12.44
CA GLY A 139 -21.41 -39.25 -12.44
C GLY A 139 -22.37 -38.09 -12.20
N GLU A 140 -21.88 -36.87 -11.96
CA GLU A 140 -22.72 -35.71 -11.67
C GLU A 140 -23.33 -35.16 -12.97
N ILE A 141 -24.62 -35.43 -13.13
CA ILE A 141 -25.44 -34.88 -14.22
C ILE A 141 -26.01 -33.55 -13.73
N LEU A 142 -25.70 -32.47 -14.42
CA LEU A 142 -26.19 -31.12 -14.13
C LEU A 142 -27.43 -30.82 -14.97
N THR A 143 -28.52 -30.48 -14.30
CA THR A 143 -29.72 -29.94 -14.95
C THR A 143 -29.62 -28.42 -14.98
N LEU A 144 -29.45 -27.86 -16.16
CA LEU A 144 -29.42 -26.42 -16.37
C LEU A 144 -30.79 -25.79 -16.09
N SER A 145 -30.83 -24.48 -15.85
CA SER A 145 -32.05 -23.73 -15.52
C SER A 145 -33.14 -23.75 -16.61
N ASP A 146 -32.80 -24.21 -17.81
CA ASP A 146 -33.71 -24.42 -18.95
C ASP A 146 -34.21 -25.88 -19.05
N GLY A 147 -33.84 -26.74 -18.11
CA GLY A 147 -34.21 -28.15 -18.06
C GLY A 147 -33.27 -29.08 -18.85
N THR A 148 -32.19 -28.55 -19.44
CA THR A 148 -31.24 -29.36 -20.21
C THR A 148 -30.33 -30.17 -19.29
N VAL A 149 -30.25 -31.47 -19.54
CA VAL A 149 -29.48 -32.43 -18.74
C VAL A 149 -28.15 -32.67 -19.42
N VAL A 150 -27.05 -32.23 -18.80
CA VAL A 150 -25.69 -32.31 -19.37
C VAL A 150 -24.74 -32.89 -18.33
N SER A 151 -23.74 -33.67 -18.74
CA SER A 151 -22.71 -34.13 -17.80
C SER A 151 -21.88 -32.95 -17.26
N ALA A 152 -21.46 -33.01 -16.00
CA ALA A 152 -20.60 -31.97 -15.42
C ALA A 152 -19.33 -31.75 -16.25
N GLU A 153 -18.78 -32.79 -16.87
CA GLU A 153 -17.58 -32.72 -17.71
C GLU A 153 -17.83 -31.93 -19.00
N GLU A 154 -18.93 -32.18 -19.71
CA GLU A 154 -19.30 -31.44 -20.93
C GLU A 154 -19.60 -29.97 -20.64
N PHE A 155 -20.32 -29.69 -19.55
CA PHE A 155 -20.61 -28.31 -19.14
C PHE A 155 -19.33 -27.55 -18.75
N LEU A 156 -18.44 -28.19 -17.99
CA LEU A 156 -17.15 -27.60 -17.64
C LEU A 156 -16.29 -27.38 -18.89
N ALA A 157 -16.25 -28.32 -19.84
CA ALA A 157 -15.50 -28.17 -21.08
C ALA A 157 -16.01 -26.99 -21.93
N GLU A 158 -17.33 -26.82 -22.05
CA GLU A 158 -17.94 -25.68 -22.74
C GLU A 158 -17.65 -24.36 -22.02
N ARG A 159 -17.74 -24.35 -20.69
CA ARG A 159 -17.42 -23.17 -19.87
C ARG A 159 -15.94 -22.79 -19.96
N ILE A 160 -15.04 -23.77 -19.97
CA ILE A 160 -13.60 -23.56 -20.17
C ILE A 160 -13.33 -22.99 -21.57
N SER A 161 -13.96 -23.54 -22.61
CA SER A 161 -13.82 -23.06 -24.00
C SER A 161 -14.30 -21.61 -24.17
N THR A 162 -15.44 -21.26 -23.57
CA THR A 162 -15.95 -19.88 -23.60
C THR A 162 -15.05 -18.92 -22.84
N LEU A 163 -14.52 -19.34 -21.68
CA LEU A 163 -13.58 -18.54 -20.89
C LEU A 163 -12.23 -18.36 -21.61
N ASP A 164 -11.71 -19.40 -22.28
CA ASP A 164 -10.48 -19.35 -23.06
C ASP A 164 -10.61 -18.41 -24.26
N ASN A 165 -11.73 -18.47 -24.99
CA ASN A 165 -12.01 -17.56 -26.09
C ASN A 165 -12.17 -16.10 -25.62
N SER A 166 -12.83 -15.87 -24.48
CA SER A 166 -12.91 -14.55 -23.85
C SER A 166 -11.53 -14.02 -23.46
N SER A 167 -10.71 -14.88 -22.83
CA SER A 167 -9.36 -14.56 -22.42
C SER A 167 -8.47 -14.22 -23.61
N LYS A 168 -8.53 -15.00 -24.70
CA LYS A 168 -7.82 -14.73 -25.97
C LYS A 168 -8.22 -13.39 -26.57
N LYS A 169 -9.50 -13.01 -26.54
CA LYS A 169 -9.96 -11.68 -27.00
C LYS A 169 -9.39 -10.58 -26.11
N LYS A 170 -9.41 -10.75 -24.79
CA LYS A 170 -8.86 -9.77 -23.84
C LYS A 170 -7.35 -9.62 -23.99
N ILE A 171 -6.62 -10.71 -24.20
CA ILE A 171 -5.18 -10.71 -24.48
C ILE A 171 -4.89 -9.90 -25.74
N LYS A 172 -5.60 -10.16 -26.86
CA LYS A 172 -5.42 -9.38 -28.09
C LYS A 172 -5.68 -7.89 -27.88
N SER A 173 -6.73 -7.54 -27.14
CA SER A 173 -7.03 -6.14 -26.80
C SER A 173 -5.92 -5.49 -25.98
N LEU A 174 -5.41 -6.19 -24.96
CA LEU A 174 -4.31 -5.69 -24.12
C LEU A 174 -3.00 -5.59 -24.92
N GLU A 175 -2.72 -6.51 -25.84
CA GLU A 175 -1.56 -6.43 -26.73
C GLU A 175 -1.62 -5.20 -27.63
N THR A 176 -2.79 -4.90 -28.20
CA THR A 176 -2.96 -3.68 -29.02
C THR A 176 -2.76 -2.41 -28.19
N GLU A 177 -3.33 -2.36 -26.99
CA GLU A 177 -3.16 -1.23 -26.07
C GLU A 177 -1.69 -1.06 -25.67
N ASN A 178 -1.00 -2.14 -25.36
CA ASN A 178 0.42 -2.12 -24.98
C ASN A 178 1.31 -1.65 -26.14
N GLN A 179 0.99 -2.02 -27.38
CA GLN A 179 1.66 -1.48 -28.57
C GLN A 179 1.43 0.03 -28.73
N THR A 180 0.19 0.50 -28.51
CA THR A 180 -0.12 1.94 -28.55
C THR A 180 0.64 2.71 -27.47
N VAL A 181 0.64 2.22 -26.23
CA VAL A 181 1.37 2.84 -25.12
C VAL A 181 2.88 2.86 -25.40
N LYS A 182 3.44 1.79 -25.98
CA LYS A 182 4.86 1.75 -26.35
C LYS A 182 5.21 2.78 -27.41
N ALA A 183 4.35 2.97 -28.42
CA ALA A 183 4.55 3.99 -29.45
C ALA A 183 4.45 5.41 -28.87
N GLU A 184 3.51 5.66 -27.95
CA GLU A 184 3.37 6.94 -27.26
C GLU A 184 4.60 7.24 -26.38
N ALA A 185 5.07 6.26 -25.61
CA ALA A 185 6.27 6.38 -24.78
C ALA A 185 7.51 6.71 -25.63
N GLU A 186 7.64 6.12 -26.81
CA GLU A 186 8.76 6.39 -27.72
C GLU A 186 8.70 7.82 -28.31
N LEU A 187 7.48 8.31 -28.60
CA LEU A 187 7.26 9.68 -29.04
C LEU A 187 7.54 10.70 -27.93
N LEU A 188 7.15 10.40 -26.69
CA LEU A 188 7.48 11.22 -25.51
C LEU A 188 8.98 11.26 -25.25
N ARG A 189 9.69 10.13 -25.37
CA ARG A 189 11.16 10.10 -25.28
C ARG A 189 11.83 10.99 -26.33
N LYS A 190 11.37 10.93 -27.59
CA LYS A 190 11.88 11.81 -28.65
C LYS A 190 11.64 13.29 -28.33
N LYS A 191 10.46 13.64 -27.81
CA LYS A 191 10.15 15.02 -27.35
C LYS A 191 11.07 15.43 -26.21
N GLN A 192 11.29 14.57 -25.23
CA GLN A 192 12.18 14.82 -24.10
C GLN A 192 13.61 15.12 -24.58
N THR A 193 14.17 14.27 -25.45
CA THR A 193 15.53 14.49 -26.00
C THR A 193 15.63 15.81 -26.78
N ASN A 194 14.58 16.20 -27.50
CA ASN A 194 14.56 17.49 -28.20
C ASN A 194 14.51 18.68 -27.23
N LEU A 195 13.75 18.57 -26.14
CA LEU A 195 13.71 19.59 -25.09
C LEU A 195 15.06 19.70 -24.36
N GLU A 196 15.69 18.59 -24.01
CA GLU A 196 17.03 18.56 -23.41
C GLU A 196 18.06 19.27 -24.29
N LYS A 197 18.07 18.99 -25.60
CA LYS A 197 18.92 19.72 -26.57
C LYS A 197 18.60 21.22 -26.62
N SER A 198 17.33 21.61 -26.49
CA SER A 198 16.94 23.01 -26.45
C SER A 198 17.39 23.71 -25.17
N ILE A 199 17.32 23.03 -24.02
CA ILE A 199 17.80 23.55 -22.74
C ILE A 199 19.31 23.76 -22.82
N GLN A 200 20.06 22.76 -23.28
CA GLN A 200 21.51 22.86 -23.45
C GLN A 200 21.91 24.07 -24.31
N LYS A 201 21.23 24.28 -25.45
CA LYS A 201 21.46 25.47 -26.30
C LYS A 201 21.16 26.79 -25.57
N LYS A 202 20.13 26.82 -24.73
CA LYS A 202 19.78 28.00 -23.92
C LYS A 202 20.81 28.26 -22.84
N ASP A 203 21.33 27.21 -22.20
CA ASP A 203 22.40 27.31 -21.20
C ASP A 203 23.71 27.82 -21.84
N GLU A 204 24.06 27.32 -23.03
CA GLU A 204 25.18 27.83 -23.81
C GLU A 204 25.00 29.33 -24.15
N GLN A 205 23.79 29.74 -24.55
CA GLN A 205 23.47 31.16 -24.78
C GLN A 205 23.60 32.00 -23.50
N LEU A 206 23.16 31.48 -22.35
CA LEU A 206 23.31 32.15 -21.07
C LEU A 206 24.78 32.26 -20.65
N ASP A 207 25.59 31.23 -20.86
CA ASP A 207 27.02 31.27 -20.56
C ASP A 207 27.74 32.28 -21.45
N VAL A 208 27.41 32.34 -22.75
CA VAL A 208 27.89 33.38 -23.65
C VAL A 208 27.47 34.77 -23.17
N LEU A 209 26.23 34.95 -22.72
CA LEU A 209 25.75 36.24 -22.18
C LEU A 209 26.43 36.62 -20.86
N ARG A 210 26.74 35.64 -20.00
CA ARG A 210 27.51 35.86 -18.77
C ARG A 210 28.94 36.28 -19.06
N LYS A 211 29.56 35.66 -20.07
CA LYS A 211 30.92 35.99 -20.52
C LYS A 211 30.99 37.28 -21.33
N SER A 212 29.95 37.61 -22.09
CA SER A 212 29.90 38.82 -22.93
C SER A 212 29.43 40.06 -22.18
N LYS A 213 28.66 39.89 -21.09
CA LYS A 213 28.48 40.94 -20.09
C LYS A 213 29.73 41.03 -19.24
N ASP A 214 30.70 41.80 -19.74
CA ASP A 214 31.86 42.31 -19.01
C ASP A 214 31.41 43.34 -17.95
N ILE A 215 30.47 42.94 -17.09
CA ILE A 215 29.94 43.75 -16.01
C ILE A 215 30.63 43.28 -14.74
N ASP A 216 31.67 44.02 -14.38
CA ASP A 216 32.41 43.87 -13.15
C ASP A 216 31.44 43.81 -11.94
N PRO A 217 31.38 42.66 -11.22
CA PRO A 217 30.53 42.49 -10.04
C PRO A 217 30.76 43.58 -8.98
N ASP A 218 31.99 44.09 -8.87
CA ASP A 218 32.33 45.12 -7.91
C ASP A 218 31.72 46.48 -8.30
N LYS A 219 31.60 46.77 -9.60
CA LYS A 219 30.89 47.97 -10.07
C LYS A 219 29.40 47.89 -9.80
N LEU A 220 28.78 46.71 -9.96
CA LEU A 220 27.37 46.53 -9.60
C LEU A 220 27.13 46.66 -8.10
N LEU A 221 28.03 46.13 -7.28
CA LEU A 221 27.95 46.27 -5.82
C LEU A 221 28.09 47.74 -5.39
N LYS A 222 29.02 48.49 -6.00
CA LYS A 222 29.16 49.94 -5.77
C LYS A 222 27.88 50.70 -6.12
N ILE A 223 27.29 50.44 -7.28
CA ILE A 223 26.03 51.08 -7.70
C ILE A 223 24.87 50.73 -6.75
N LYS A 224 24.80 49.48 -6.29
CA LYS A 224 23.78 49.07 -5.31
C LYS A 224 23.95 49.81 -3.99
N ASN A 225 25.15 49.81 -3.43
CA ASN A 225 25.44 50.48 -2.16
C ASN A 225 25.19 51.99 -2.24
N GLN A 226 25.49 52.61 -3.38
CA GLN A 226 25.16 54.02 -3.62
C GLN A 226 23.64 54.25 -3.60
N ARG A 227 22.86 53.43 -4.31
CA ARG A 227 21.40 53.55 -4.32
C ARG A 227 20.77 53.30 -2.94
N ASP A 228 21.31 52.36 -2.17
CA ASP A 228 20.86 52.09 -0.81
C ASP A 228 21.15 53.30 0.11
N ALA A 229 22.30 53.97 -0.06
CA ALA A 229 22.64 55.20 0.67
C ALA A 229 21.76 56.39 0.26
N GLU A 230 21.48 56.57 -1.03
CA GLU A 230 20.56 57.61 -1.54
C GLU A 230 19.16 57.43 -0.94
N LYS A 231 18.65 56.19 -0.92
CA LYS A 231 17.36 55.88 -0.32
C LYS A 231 17.32 56.21 1.19
N MET A 232 18.38 55.89 1.93
CA MET A 232 18.48 56.24 3.35
C MET A 232 18.43 57.77 3.57
N ILE A 233 19.08 58.55 2.69
CA ILE A 233 19.04 60.02 2.74
C ILE A 233 17.61 60.52 2.50
N ASP A 234 16.90 59.97 1.51
CA ASP A 234 15.52 60.35 1.20
C ASP A 234 14.57 60.06 2.37
N GLU A 235 14.71 58.92 3.04
CA GLU A 235 13.94 58.57 4.24
C GLU A 235 14.22 59.53 5.42
N CYS A 236 15.48 59.91 5.62
CA CYS A 236 15.86 60.90 6.63
C CYS A 236 15.26 62.28 6.32
N ASN A 237 15.31 62.71 5.05
CA ASN A 237 14.74 63.98 4.60
C ASN A 237 13.22 64.03 4.82
N ALA A 238 12.51 62.96 4.48
CA ALA A 238 11.08 62.85 4.73
C ALA A 238 10.75 62.99 6.22
N SER A 239 11.52 62.31 7.08
CA SER A 239 11.33 62.36 8.55
C SER A 239 11.59 63.76 9.13
N ILE A 240 12.61 64.47 8.64
CA ILE A 240 12.91 65.85 9.05
C ILE A 240 11.79 66.79 8.63
N LEU A 241 11.29 66.67 7.40
CA LEU A 241 10.18 67.49 6.90
C LEU A 241 8.92 67.29 7.75
N GLU A 242 8.58 66.04 8.08
CA GLU A 242 7.45 65.74 8.94
C GLU A 242 7.61 66.34 10.34
N ALA A 243 8.81 66.24 10.93
CA ALA A 243 9.11 66.81 12.24
C ALA A 243 8.98 68.35 12.24
N LEU A 244 9.44 69.02 11.18
CA LEU A 244 9.31 70.47 11.03
C LEU A 244 7.83 70.90 10.89
N GLN A 245 7.04 70.16 10.11
CA GLN A 245 5.60 70.40 9.99
C GLN A 245 4.86 70.24 11.33
N LYS A 246 5.23 69.24 12.14
CA LYS A 246 4.65 69.05 13.50
C LYS A 246 4.96 70.23 14.42
N ILE A 247 6.14 70.83 14.29
CA ILE A 247 6.52 72.02 15.08
C ILE A 247 5.70 73.24 14.64
N GLU A 248 5.42 73.40 13.34
CA GLU A 248 4.59 74.48 12.81
C GLU A 248 3.13 74.40 13.32
N LEU A 249 2.61 73.19 13.49
CA LEU A 249 1.25 72.91 13.96
C LEU A 249 1.05 73.07 15.48
N ILE A 250 2.08 73.50 16.24
CA ILE A 250 1.93 73.76 17.68
C ILE A 250 0.90 74.90 17.88
N PRO A 251 -0.16 74.69 18.70
CA PRO A 251 -1.23 75.68 18.92
C PRO A 251 -0.69 77.01 19.43
N GLU A 252 -1.26 78.12 18.95
CA GLU A 252 -0.79 79.47 19.29
C GLU A 252 -0.88 79.75 20.80
N GLU A 253 -1.88 79.18 21.47
CA GLU A 253 -2.10 79.32 22.91
C GLU A 253 -0.95 78.70 23.74
N SER A 254 -0.22 77.74 23.14
CA SER A 254 0.94 77.09 23.77
C SER A 254 2.26 77.80 23.45
N ARG A 255 2.27 78.78 22.53
CA ARG A 255 3.48 79.51 22.13
C ARG A 255 3.83 80.58 23.16
N ASN A 256 4.76 80.24 24.05
CA ASN A 256 5.29 81.16 25.06
C ASN A 256 6.81 81.37 24.90
N GLY A 257 7.36 82.33 25.64
CA GLY A 257 8.80 82.68 25.54
C GLY A 257 9.76 81.53 25.85
N ALA A 258 9.40 80.62 26.76
CA ALA A 258 10.21 79.45 27.09
C ALA A 258 10.26 78.45 25.93
N LEU A 259 9.11 78.19 25.29
CA LEU A 259 9.02 77.35 24.09
C LEU A 259 9.76 77.99 22.91
N GLY A 260 9.67 79.32 22.76
CA GLY A 260 10.45 80.07 21.77
C GLY A 260 11.96 79.89 21.93
N ILE A 261 12.48 80.03 23.15
CA ILE A 261 13.90 79.80 23.46
C ILE A 261 14.30 78.35 23.15
N TYR A 262 13.45 77.38 23.51
CA TYR A 262 13.70 75.96 23.23
C TYR A 262 13.75 75.68 21.72
N LEU A 263 12.82 76.24 20.96
CA LEU A 263 12.78 76.13 19.51
C LEU A 263 14.01 76.79 18.87
N SER A 264 14.37 78.01 19.27
CA SER A 264 15.57 78.70 18.78
C SER A 264 16.85 77.90 19.05
N ARG A 265 16.99 77.29 20.24
CA ARG A 265 18.12 76.42 20.56
C ARG A 265 18.15 75.16 19.68
N THR A 266 16.98 74.57 19.43
CA THR A 266 16.85 73.37 18.58
C THR A 266 17.25 73.67 17.15
N ILE A 267 16.76 74.79 16.58
CA ILE A 267 17.14 75.27 15.24
C ILE A 267 18.66 75.50 15.17
N ALA A 268 19.24 76.24 16.12
CA ALA A 268 20.68 76.48 16.13
C ALA A 268 21.51 75.18 16.20
N THR A 269 21.03 74.19 16.96
CA THR A 269 21.68 72.87 17.04
C THR A 269 21.61 72.12 15.71
N MET A 270 20.46 72.16 15.02
CA MET A 270 20.29 71.58 13.70
C MET A 270 21.19 72.27 12.66
N GLU A 271 21.25 73.61 12.67
CA GLU A 271 22.11 74.39 11.78
C GLU A 271 23.60 74.04 11.96
N ILE A 272 24.09 73.95 13.20
CA ILE A 272 25.47 73.55 13.49
C ILE A 272 25.74 72.12 13.01
N SER A 273 24.79 71.20 13.24
CA SER A 273 24.93 69.79 12.84
C SER A 273 24.98 69.65 11.31
N LEU A 274 24.09 70.34 10.58
CA LEU A 274 24.09 70.38 9.12
C LEU A 274 25.37 71.02 8.57
N LYS A 275 25.84 72.10 9.19
CA LYS A 275 27.10 72.74 8.79
C LYS A 275 28.30 71.81 9.00
N THR A 276 28.32 71.06 10.09
CA THR A 276 29.36 70.07 10.40
C THR A 276 29.33 68.92 9.39
N LEU A 277 28.15 68.39 9.09
CA LEU A 277 27.96 67.36 8.06
C LEU A 277 28.45 67.84 6.69
N LYS A 278 28.06 69.06 6.29
CA LYS A 278 28.51 69.69 5.04
C LYS A 278 30.04 69.81 4.97
N MET A 279 30.69 70.22 6.06
CA MET A 279 32.16 70.29 6.11
C MET A 279 32.80 68.91 5.99
N ALA A 280 32.27 67.89 6.68
CA ALA A 280 32.79 66.53 6.60
C ALA A 280 32.74 65.98 5.17
N TRP A 281 31.60 66.15 4.48
CA TRP A 281 31.45 65.73 3.08
C TRP A 281 32.29 66.58 2.12
N SER A 282 32.36 67.90 2.33
CA SER A 282 33.23 68.78 1.53
C SER A 282 34.69 68.34 1.63
N ASN A 283 35.18 68.05 2.84
CA ASN A 283 36.55 67.57 3.04
C ASN A 283 36.79 66.21 2.35
N HIS A 284 35.80 65.32 2.36
CA HIS A 284 35.89 64.03 1.68
C HIS A 284 35.96 64.16 0.15
N ILE A 285 35.16 65.06 -0.43
CA ILE A 285 35.17 65.37 -1.87
C ILE A 285 36.52 65.98 -2.30
N PHE A 286 37.04 66.95 -1.54
CA PHE A 286 38.32 67.60 -1.85
C PHE A 286 39.55 66.73 -1.63
N GLN A 287 39.51 65.77 -0.68
CA GLN A 287 40.61 64.81 -0.51
C GLN A 287 40.63 63.75 -1.62
N GLY A 288 39.47 63.38 -2.16
CA GLY A 288 39.35 62.46 -3.30
C GLY A 288 39.95 62.98 -4.60
N GLU A 289 39.95 64.30 -4.84
CA GLU A 289 40.54 64.91 -6.04
C GLU A 289 42.09 64.98 -6.00
N THR A 290 42.72 64.72 -4.85
CA THR A 290 44.19 64.77 -4.70
C THR A 290 44.88 63.41 -4.68
N GLN A 291 44.14 62.32 -4.87
CA GLN A 291 44.67 60.95 -4.85
C GLN A 291 44.28 60.12 -6.10
N GLU A 292 44.01 60.76 -7.23
CA GLU A 292 44.11 60.12 -8.55
C GLU A 292 45.49 60.33 -9.18
#